data_AF-A0A1Q5Q103-F1
#
_entry.id   AF-A0A1Q5Q103-F1
#
_cell.length_a   1.000
_cell.length_b   1.000
_cell.length_c   1.000
_cell.angle_alpha   90.00
_cell.angle_beta   90.00
_cell.angle_gamma   90.00
#
_symmetry.space_group_name_H-M   'P 1'
#
loop_
_entity.id
_entity.type
_entity.pdbx_description
1 polymer ?
#
loop_
_entity_poly.entity_id
_entity_poly.type
_entity_poly.pdbx_seq_one_letter_code
_entity_poly.pdbx_strand_id
1 'polypeptide(L)' 'ARYRRAVRARGHFPNEAAAIKCLYLVTRSLDPSGGGRARWAMRWKPALNAHPITFAGRFERTTH' A
#
# COMPACT_ATOMS: atom_id res chain seq x y z
N ALA A 1 10.55 6.42 -7.88
CA ALA A 1 11.51 7.55 -7.69
C ALA A 1 11.70 7.93 -6.22
N ARG A 2 10.62 8.14 -5.43
CA ARG A 2 10.68 8.61 -4.03
C ARG A 2 11.51 7.73 -3.08
N TYR A 3 11.32 6.40 -3.10
CA TYR A 3 12.14 5.47 -2.30
C TYR A 3 13.64 5.58 -2.61
N ARG A 4 14.01 5.57 -3.90
CA ARG A 4 15.40 5.76 -4.33
C ARG A 4 15.97 7.10 -3.88
N ARG A 5 15.18 8.18 -3.93
CA ARG A 5 15.60 9.50 -3.43
C ARG A 5 15.84 9.49 -1.92
N ALA A 6 14.94 8.87 -1.15
CA ALA A 6 15.07 8.79 0.30
C ALA A 6 16.29 7.96 0.74
N VAL A 7 16.54 6.83 0.07
CA VAL A 7 17.73 5.99 0.33
C VAL A 7 19.01 6.75 0.00
N ARG A 8 19.08 7.41 -1.17
CA ARG A 8 20.26 8.21 -1.56
C ARG A 8 20.52 9.38 -0.62
N ALA A 9 19.47 10.06 -0.15
CA ALA A 9 19.59 11.15 0.81
C ALA A 9 20.04 10.68 2.20
N ARG A 10 19.75 9.42 2.58
CA ARG A 10 20.18 8.85 3.86
C ARG A 10 21.61 8.30 3.81
N GLY A 11 22.02 7.71 2.69
CA GLY A 11 23.34 7.08 2.54
C GLY A 11 23.42 5.73 3.26
N HIS A 12 24.46 5.54 4.07
CA HIS A 12 24.68 4.31 4.83
C HIS A 12 23.65 4.18 5.97
N PHE A 13 23.15 2.96 6.19
CA PHE A 13 22.28 2.63 7.31
C PHE A 13 23.04 1.80 8.34
N PRO A 14 22.91 2.12 9.64
CA PRO A 14 23.63 1.42 10.70
C PRO A 14 23.14 -0.03 10.92
N ASN A 15 21.91 -0.35 10.51
CA ASN A 15 21.34 -1.69 10.52
C ASN A 15 20.11 -1.79 9.60
N GLU A 16 19.58 -3.00 9.44
CA GLU A 16 18.41 -3.26 8.60
C GLU A 16 17.13 -2.61 9.15
N ALA A 17 16.93 -2.60 10.46
CA ALA A 17 15.75 -1.98 11.08
C ALA A 17 15.65 -0.48 10.78
N ALA A 18 16.78 0.24 10.75
CA ALA A 18 16.85 1.64 10.37
C ALA A 18 16.50 1.85 8.88
N ALA A 19 16.96 0.95 8.00
CA ALA A 19 16.60 0.97 6.59
C ALA A 19 15.10 0.76 6.37
N ILE A 20 14.52 -0.26 7.02
CA ILE A 20 13.07 -0.54 6.96
C ILE A 20 12.27 0.64 7.51
N LYS A 21 12.68 1.24 8.64
CA LYS A 21 12.02 2.44 9.18
C LYS A 21 12.03 3.60 8.19
N CYS A 22 13.13 3.80 7.48
CA CYS A 22 13.21 4.83 6.45
C CYS A 22 12.22 4.56 5.30
N LEU A 23 12.14 3.32 4.80
CA LEU A 23 11.20 2.94 3.75
C LEU A 23 9.75 3.06 4.22
N TYR A 24 9.46 2.65 5.46
CA TYR A 24 8.13 2.79 6.07
C TYR A 24 7.66 4.25 6.08
N LEU A 25 8.52 5.18 6.50
CA LEU A 25 8.19 6.62 6.51
C LEU A 25 7.96 7.16 5.08
N VAL A 26 8.72 6.68 4.09
CA VAL A 26 8.48 7.03 2.69
C VAL A 26 7.10 6.54 2.25
N THR A 27 6.76 5.28 2.52
CA THR A 27 5.45 4.71 2.19
C THR A 27 4.31 5.52 2.82
N ARG A 28 4.43 5.88 4.10
CA ARG A 28 3.41 6.64 4.83
C ARG A 28 3.26 8.08 4.31
N SER A 29 4.34 8.69 3.81
CA SER A 29 4.30 10.03 3.21
C SER A 29 3.82 10.06 1.74
N LEU A 30 3.49 8.92 1.14
CA LEU A 30 3.00 8.89 -0.24
C LEU A 30 1.64 9.57 -0.40
N ASP A 31 0.76 9.41 0.58
CA ASP A 31 -0.60 9.95 0.61
C ASP A 31 -1.00 10.36 2.04
N PRO A 32 -0.38 11.42 2.59
CA PRO A 32 -0.55 11.79 4.00
C PRO A 32 -1.98 12.24 4.34
N SER A 33 -2.72 12.75 3.35
CA SER A 33 -4.13 13.14 3.51
C SER A 33 -5.13 12.04 3.12
N GLY A 34 -4.67 10.91 2.57
CA GLY A 34 -5.54 9.81 2.12
C GLY A 34 -6.38 10.13 0.87
N GLY A 35 -6.18 11.30 0.25
CA GLY A 35 -6.97 11.73 -0.91
C GLY A 35 -6.71 10.88 -2.16
N GLY A 36 -5.48 10.39 -2.32
CA GLY A 36 -5.15 9.43 -3.38
C GLY A 36 -5.90 8.11 -3.22
N ARG A 37 -5.90 7.57 -1.99
CA ARG A 37 -6.64 6.35 -1.63
C ARG A 37 -8.14 6.48 -1.90
N ALA A 38 -8.76 7.60 -1.50
CA ALA A 38 -10.19 7.83 -1.74
C ALA A 38 -10.54 7.83 -3.23
N ARG A 39 -9.76 8.56 -4.05
CA ARG A 39 -9.96 8.58 -5.51
C ARG A 39 -9.78 7.19 -6.13
N TRP A 40 -8.76 6.45 -5.69
CA TRP A 40 -8.53 5.09 -6.17
C TRP A 40 -9.67 4.14 -5.79
N ALA A 41 -10.14 4.17 -4.54
CA ALA A 41 -11.26 3.33 -4.12
C ALA A 41 -12.53 3.58 -4.96
N MET A 42 -12.85 4.85 -5.24
CA MET A 42 -13.97 5.18 -6.13
C MET A 42 -13.76 4.67 -7.56
N ARG A 43 -12.57 4.87 -8.12
CA ARG A 43 -12.24 4.40 -9.48
C ARG A 43 -12.37 2.88 -9.63
N TRP A 44 -12.05 2.12 -8.58
CA TRP A 44 -12.07 0.65 -8.60
C TRP A 44 -13.41 0.04 -8.23
N LYS A 45 -14.38 0.85 -7.78
CA LYS A 45 -15.67 0.36 -7.29
C LYS A 45 -16.41 -0.58 -8.26
N PRO A 46 -16.46 -0.32 -9.59
CA PRO A 46 -17.11 -1.24 -10.53
C PRO A 46 -16.43 -2.62 -10.58
N ALA A 47 -15.09 -2.66 -10.63
CA ALA A 47 -14.34 -3.91 -10.64
C ALA A 47 -14.52 -4.68 -9.32
N LEU A 48 -14.51 -3.97 -8.19
CA LEU A 48 -14.74 -4.56 -6.86
C LEU A 48 -16.15 -5.15 -6.71
N ASN A 49 -17.17 -4.53 -7.32
CA ASN A 49 -18.53 -5.06 -7.32
C ASN A 49 -18.66 -6.34 -8.17
N ALA A 50 -17.96 -6.43 -9.30
CA ALA A 50 -17.95 -7.61 -10.16
C ALA A 50 -17.11 -8.77 -9.57
N HIS A 51 -16.07 -8.44 -8.80
CA HIS A 51 -15.12 -9.39 -8.24
C HIS A 51 -15.75 -10.58 -7.46
N PRO A 52 -16.67 -10.38 -6.49
CA PRO A 52 -17.28 -11.48 -5.76
C PRO A 52 -18.16 -12.38 -6.63
N ILE A 53 -18.72 -11.86 -7.73
CA ILE A 53 -19.49 -12.66 -8.69
C ILE A 53 -18.55 -13.58 -9.46
N THR A 54 -17.44 -13.03 -9.97
CA THR A 54 -16.46 -13.79 -10.76
C THR A 54 -15.66 -14.80 -9.94
N PHE A 55 -15.49 -14.55 -8.63
CA PHE A 55 -14.70 -15.38 -7.72
C PHE A 55 -15.53 -15.86 -6.53
N ALA A 56 -16.78 -16.27 -6.78
CA ALA A 56 -17.65 -16.86 -5.76
C ALA A 56 -16.95 -18.05 -5.05
N GLY A 57 -17.23 -18.24 -3.76
CA GLY A 57 -16.60 -19.28 -2.94
C GLY A 57 -15.20 -18.97 -2.38
N ARG A 58 -14.50 -17.91 -2.84
CA ARG A 58 -13.17 -17.54 -2.32
C ARG A 58 -13.17 -16.58 -1.13
N PHE A 59 -14.30 -15.91 -0.90
CA PHE A 59 -14.46 -14.89 0.15
C PHE A 59 -15.41 -15.32 1.26
N GLU A 60 -15.87 -16.55 1.22
CA GLU A 60 -16.76 -17.10 2.24
C GLU A 60 -15.95 -17.35 3.52
N ARG A 61 -16.51 -16.95 4.65
CA ARG A 61 -15.93 -17.27 5.94
C ARG A 61 -16.14 -18.76 6.19
N THR A 62 -15.06 -19.55 6.17
CA THR A 62 -15.10 -20.94 6.65
C THR A 62 -15.48 -20.91 8.12
N THR A 63 -16.69 -21.36 8.43
CA THR A 63 -17.15 -21.52 9.81
C THR A 63 -16.85 -22.98 10.15
N HIS A 64 -15.83 -23.21 10.97
CA HIS A 64 -15.52 -24.52 11.54
C HIS A 64 -16.39 -24.76 12.77
#